data_AF-A0A947VHD9-F1
#
_entry.id   AF-A0A947VHD9-F1
#
_cell.length_a   1.000
_cell.length_b   1.000
_cell.length_c   1.000
_cell.angle_alpha   90.00
_cell.angle_beta   90.00
_cell.angle_gamma   90.00
#
_symmetry.space_group_name_H-M   'P 1'
#
loop_
_entity.id
_entity.type
_entity.pdbx_description
1 polymer ?
#
loop_
_entity_poly.entity_id
_entity_poly.type
_entity_poly.pdbx_seq_one_letter_code
_entity_poly.pdbx_strand_id
1 'polypeptide(L)'
;IDLASQLLEVNVKKIFVKISEIISTTNNIKQRIKMIVDFYINLLEENSKTFIIMQRIGYDFMQKEDSKKKINELFEKLRKKQKEAGDLFGEVILSSGKRVSGDLFLYSMVAALGRIIFENVSQGRKPKKDDLLAIGDIFIASVK
;
A
#
# COMPACT_ATOMS: atom_id res chain seq x y z
N ILE A 1 8.63 -23.15 3.00
CA ILE A 1 8.07 -21.80 2.79
C ILE A 1 6.79 -21.79 3.60
N ASP A 2 6.78 -20.94 4.60
CA ASP A 2 5.91 -21.02 5.77
C ASP A 2 4.52 -20.47 5.45
N LEU A 3 3.49 -20.94 6.17
CA LEU A 3 2.10 -20.49 6.06
C LEU A 3 2.01 -18.95 6.12
N ALA A 4 2.89 -18.34 6.93
CA ALA A 4 3.14 -16.91 7.01
C ALA A 4 3.38 -16.24 5.64
N SER A 5 4.37 -16.68 4.86
CA SER A 5 4.66 -16.08 3.54
C SER A 5 3.48 -16.14 2.57
N GLN A 6 2.75 -17.26 2.57
CA GLN A 6 1.57 -17.42 1.71
C GLN A 6 0.45 -16.46 2.14
N LEU A 7 0.24 -16.31 3.45
CA LEU A 7 -0.75 -15.38 3.99
C LEU A 7 -0.41 -13.92 3.64
N LEU A 8 0.87 -13.55 3.71
CA LEU A 8 1.34 -12.23 3.28
C LEU A 8 1.07 -12.02 1.78
N GLU A 9 1.44 -12.99 0.94
CA GLU A 9 1.21 -12.92 -0.51
C GLU A 9 -0.28 -12.75 -0.85
N VAL A 10 -1.16 -13.55 -0.24
CA VAL A 10 -2.61 -13.48 -0.47
C VAL A 10 -3.18 -12.13 -0.06
N ASN A 11 -2.81 -11.61 1.12
CA ASN A 11 -3.35 -10.35 1.61
C ASN A 11 -2.86 -9.16 0.78
N VAL A 12 -1.57 -9.12 0.44
CA VAL A 12 -1.03 -8.04 -0.41
C VAL A 12 -1.61 -8.11 -1.82
N LYS A 13 -1.81 -9.32 -2.37
CA LYS A 13 -2.49 -9.50 -3.65
C LYS A 13 -3.91 -8.95 -3.63
N LYS A 14 -4.69 -9.23 -2.58
CA LYS A 14 -6.06 -8.69 -2.42
C LYS A 14 -6.07 -7.17 -2.39
N ILE A 15 -5.13 -6.55 -1.67
CA ILE A 15 -4.96 -5.10 -1.60
C ILE A 15 -4.75 -4.52 -3.01
N PHE A 16 -3.79 -5.05 -3.77
CA PHE A 16 -3.50 -4.51 -5.09
C PHE A 16 -4.55 -4.81 -6.14
N VAL A 17 -5.25 -5.95 -6.06
CA VAL A 17 -6.44 -6.20 -6.89
C VAL A 17 -7.50 -5.13 -6.64
N LYS A 18 -7.78 -4.81 -5.37
CA LYS A 18 -8.78 -3.79 -5.04
C LYS A 18 -8.37 -2.39 -5.50
N ILE A 19 -7.09 -2.04 -5.35
CA ILE A 19 -6.54 -0.79 -5.86
C ILE A 19 -6.67 -0.72 -7.39
N SER A 20 -6.34 -1.79 -8.12
CA SER A 20 -6.51 -1.85 -9.57
C SER A 20 -7.97 -1.63 -9.99
N GLU A 21 -8.92 -2.26 -9.32
CA GLU A 21 -10.36 -2.03 -9.56
C GLU A 21 -10.74 -0.56 -9.39
N ILE A 22 -10.30 0.09 -8.30
CA ILE A 22 -10.56 1.51 -8.03
C ILE A 22 -10.02 2.39 -9.18
N ILE A 23 -8.78 2.12 -9.62
CA ILE A 23 -8.14 2.90 -10.68
C ILE A 23 -8.86 2.72 -12.01
N SER A 24 -9.23 1.48 -12.36
CA SER A 24 -9.89 1.17 -13.64
C SER A 24 -11.34 1.64 -13.74
N THR A 25 -12.05 1.78 -12.62
CA THR A 25 -13.47 2.16 -12.60
C THR A 25 -13.72 3.64 -12.36
N THR A 26 -12.67 4.40 -12.03
CA THR A 26 -12.77 5.82 -11.69
C THR A 26 -11.96 6.65 -12.67
N ASN A 27 -12.54 7.68 -13.27
CA ASN A 27 -11.82 8.48 -14.27
C ASN A 27 -10.95 9.59 -13.66
N ASN A 28 -11.36 10.13 -12.51
CA ASN A 28 -10.69 11.27 -11.89
C ASN A 28 -9.58 10.82 -10.91
N ILE A 29 -8.37 11.37 -11.05
CA ILE A 29 -7.22 11.00 -10.21
C ILE A 29 -7.42 11.33 -8.72
N LYS A 30 -8.00 12.48 -8.39
CA LYS A 30 -8.29 12.89 -7.01
C LYS A 30 -9.32 11.96 -6.36
N GLN A 31 -10.31 11.54 -7.13
CA GLN A 31 -11.28 10.54 -6.68
C GLN A 31 -10.65 9.16 -6.49
N ARG A 32 -9.75 8.72 -7.38
CA ARG A 32 -8.97 7.48 -7.21
C ARG A 32 -8.19 7.50 -5.90
N ILE A 33 -7.49 8.59 -5.61
CA ILE A 33 -6.72 8.78 -4.37
C ILE A 33 -7.65 8.65 -3.16
N LYS A 34 -8.76 9.39 -3.15
CA LYS A 34 -9.74 9.33 -2.07
C LYS A 34 -10.25 7.90 -1.82
N MET A 35 -10.65 7.20 -2.88
CA MET A 35 -11.17 5.84 -2.78
C MET A 35 -10.11 4.84 -2.29
N ILE A 36 -8.83 5.02 -2.67
CA ILE A 36 -7.74 4.19 -2.15
C ILE A 36 -7.53 4.45 -0.65
N VAL A 37 -7.53 5.72 -0.22
CA VAL A 37 -7.40 6.08 1.20
C VAL A 37 -8.57 5.52 2.02
N ASP A 38 -9.80 5.69 1.54
CA ASP A 38 -11.00 5.13 2.16
C ASP A 38 -10.91 3.60 2.27
N PHE A 39 -10.39 2.94 1.24
CA PHE A 39 -10.13 1.50 1.28
C PHE A 39 -9.14 1.10 2.37
N TYR A 40 -8.03 1.83 2.55
CA TYR A 40 -7.08 1.56 3.64
C TYR A 40 -7.67 1.82 5.03
N ILE A 41 -8.49 2.87 5.18
CA ILE A 41 -9.21 3.17 6.43
C ILE A 41 -10.16 2.02 6.77
N ASN A 42 -10.95 1.55 5.81
CA ASN A 42 -11.87 0.44 6.02
C ASN A 42 -11.12 -0.86 6.35
N LEU A 43 -10.03 -1.14 5.64
CA LEU A 43 -9.20 -2.32 5.92
C LEU A 43 -8.64 -2.30 7.35
N LEU A 44 -8.28 -1.12 7.85
CA LEU A 44 -7.82 -0.93 9.22
C LEU A 44 -8.94 -1.13 10.24
N GLU A 45 -10.13 -0.60 9.98
CA GLU A 45 -11.30 -0.70 10.87
C GLU A 45 -11.83 -2.14 10.95
N GLU A 46 -11.88 -2.84 9.82
CA GLU A 46 -12.38 -4.22 9.72
C GLU A 46 -11.35 -5.24 10.23
N ASN A 47 -10.05 -5.04 9.94
CA ASN A 47 -9.04 -6.06 10.20
C ASN A 47 -7.62 -5.51 10.41
N SER A 48 -7.46 -4.66 11.42
CA SER A 48 -6.15 -4.15 11.87
C SER A 48 -5.09 -5.24 12.14
N LYS A 49 -5.52 -6.45 12.52
CA LYS A 49 -4.63 -7.62 12.74
C LYS A 49 -3.87 -8.03 11.48
N THR A 50 -4.41 -7.75 10.29
CA THR A 50 -3.73 -8.01 9.02
C THR A 50 -2.38 -7.30 8.97
N PHE A 51 -2.30 -6.05 9.41
CA PHE A 51 -1.06 -5.28 9.39
C PHE A 51 -0.06 -5.76 10.45
N ILE A 52 -0.53 -6.19 11.63
CA ILE A 52 0.32 -6.85 12.65
C ILE A 52 0.96 -8.11 12.07
N ILE A 53 0.16 -8.94 11.43
CA ILE A 53 0.60 -10.20 10.82
C ILE A 53 1.63 -9.90 9.73
N MET A 54 1.35 -8.97 8.82
CA MET A 54 2.31 -8.58 7.77
C MET A 54 3.64 -8.09 8.35
N GLN A 55 3.61 -7.27 9.40
CA GLN A 55 4.81 -6.77 10.06
C GLN A 55 5.64 -7.89 10.69
N ARG A 56 4.98 -8.77 11.47
CA ARG A 56 5.65 -9.87 12.16
C ARG A 56 6.31 -10.82 11.16
N ILE A 57 5.61 -11.14 10.08
CA ILE A 57 6.13 -11.95 8.99
C ILE A 57 7.36 -11.28 8.36
N GLY A 58 7.29 -9.97 8.06
CA GLY A 58 8.42 -9.22 7.54
C GLY A 58 9.63 -9.23 8.47
N TYR A 59 9.42 -9.03 9.77
CA TYR A 59 10.48 -9.06 10.78
C TYR A 59 11.14 -10.44 10.92
N ASP A 60 10.32 -11.49 11.05
CA ASP A 60 10.80 -12.87 11.18
C ASP A 60 11.61 -13.30 9.95
N PHE A 61 11.27 -12.80 8.77
CA PHE A 61 12.02 -13.05 7.54
C PHE A 61 13.36 -12.29 7.47
N MET A 62 13.44 -11.07 7.99
CA MET A 62 14.69 -10.29 7.98
C MET A 62 15.75 -10.87 8.93
N GLN A 63 15.34 -11.56 9.99
CA GLN A 63 16.24 -12.11 11.02
C GLN A 63 16.87 -13.47 10.65
N LYS A 64 16.39 -14.16 9.62
CA LYS A 64 16.87 -15.50 9.23
C LYS A 64 17.62 -15.45 7.92
N GLU A 65 18.93 -15.68 7.95
CA GLU A 65 19.80 -15.63 6.78
C GLU A 65 19.33 -16.54 5.62
N ASP A 66 18.96 -17.78 5.93
CA ASP A 66 18.40 -18.75 4.97
C ASP A 66 17.03 -18.33 4.38
N SER A 67 16.40 -17.34 5.01
CA SER A 67 15.12 -16.78 4.56
C SER A 67 15.28 -15.53 3.69
N LYS A 68 16.47 -14.88 3.68
CA LYS A 68 16.75 -13.66 2.90
C LYS A 68 16.42 -13.83 1.41
N LYS A 69 16.85 -14.94 0.79
CA LYS A 69 16.56 -15.21 -0.63
C LYS A 69 15.06 -15.33 -0.89
N LYS A 70 14.35 -16.10 -0.06
CA LYS A 70 12.91 -16.36 -0.20
C LYS A 70 12.07 -15.09 0.02
N ILE A 71 12.47 -14.25 0.97
CA ILE A 71 11.75 -13.00 1.24
C ILE A 71 12.00 -11.97 0.14
N ASN A 72 13.20 -11.92 -0.44
CA ASN A 72 13.46 -11.08 -1.61
C ASN A 72 12.58 -11.50 -2.79
N GLU A 73 12.51 -12.79 -3.10
CA GLU A 73 11.60 -13.33 -4.14
C GLU A 73 10.13 -12.98 -3.86
N LEU A 74 9.70 -13.02 -2.60
CA LEU A 74 8.36 -12.60 -2.21
C LEU A 74 8.17 -11.09 -2.44
N PHE A 75 9.07 -10.24 -1.95
CA PHE A 75 8.98 -8.79 -2.12
C PHE A 75 9.03 -8.38 -3.60
N GLU A 76 9.81 -9.06 -4.44
CA GLU A 76 9.81 -8.85 -5.89
C GLU A 76 8.44 -9.15 -6.50
N LYS A 77 7.81 -10.26 -6.13
CA LYS A 77 6.45 -10.60 -6.57
C LYS A 77 5.42 -9.55 -6.12
N LEU A 78 5.50 -9.12 -4.86
CA LEU A 78 4.62 -8.08 -4.33
C LEU A 78 4.83 -6.74 -5.04
N ARG A 79 6.09 -6.36 -5.27
CA ARG A 79 6.46 -5.14 -5.99
C ARG A 79 5.98 -5.17 -7.42
N LYS A 80 6.02 -6.33 -8.09
CA LYS A 80 5.47 -6.53 -9.43
C LYS A 80 3.96 -6.30 -9.44
N LYS A 81 3.21 -6.83 -8.46
CA LYS A 81 1.76 -6.60 -8.35
C LYS A 81 1.41 -5.14 -8.11
N GLN A 82 2.17 -4.49 -7.26
CA GLN A 82 2.06 -3.05 -7.06
C GLN A 82 2.33 -2.27 -8.33
N LYS A 83 3.38 -2.64 -9.09
CA LYS A 83 3.72 -2.00 -10.35
C LYS A 83 2.61 -2.16 -11.38
N GLU A 84 2.06 -3.36 -11.52
CA GLU A 84 0.91 -3.63 -12.39
C GLU A 84 -0.28 -2.72 -12.04
N ALA A 85 -0.58 -2.53 -10.76
CA ALA A 85 -1.64 -1.60 -10.32
C ALA A 85 -1.27 -0.13 -10.58
N GLY A 86 -0.01 0.25 -10.34
CA GLY A 86 0.49 1.61 -10.53
C GLY A 86 0.56 2.01 -12.00
N ASP A 87 0.87 1.08 -12.89
CA ASP A 87 0.88 1.29 -14.34
C ASP A 87 -0.52 1.66 -14.86
N LEU A 88 -1.61 1.28 -14.15
CA LEU A 88 -2.99 1.68 -14.48
C LEU A 88 -3.28 3.17 -14.24
N PHE A 89 -2.50 3.84 -13.38
CA PHE A 89 -2.59 5.30 -13.25
C PHE A 89 -2.10 6.02 -14.51
N GLY A 90 -1.24 5.38 -15.32
CA GLY A 90 -0.54 6.02 -16.42
C GLY A 90 0.45 7.07 -15.93
N GLU A 91 0.50 8.21 -16.60
CA GLU A 91 1.32 9.35 -16.19
C GLU A 91 0.52 10.28 -15.27
N VAL A 92 1.09 10.61 -14.10
CA VAL A 92 0.48 11.53 -13.15
C VAL A 92 1.14 12.90 -13.28
N ILE A 93 0.34 13.92 -13.50
CA ILE A 93 0.79 15.31 -13.57
C ILE A 93 0.68 15.91 -12.17
N LEU A 94 1.82 16.26 -11.59
CA LEU A 94 1.88 16.95 -10.31
C LEU A 94 1.47 18.42 -10.47
N SER A 95 1.07 19.06 -9.37
CA SER A 95 0.73 20.48 -9.32
C SER A 95 1.88 21.40 -9.74
N SER A 96 3.13 20.93 -9.63
CA SER A 96 4.32 21.61 -10.17
C SER A 96 4.45 21.54 -11.70
N GLY A 97 3.56 20.80 -12.39
CA GLY A 97 3.66 20.49 -13.81
C GLY A 97 4.57 19.31 -14.14
N LYS A 98 5.31 18.77 -13.16
CA LYS A 98 6.18 17.60 -13.34
C LYS A 98 5.33 16.35 -13.59
N ARG A 99 5.75 15.55 -14.56
CA ARG A 99 5.18 14.24 -14.88
C ARG A 99 5.91 13.17 -14.07
N VAL A 100 5.17 12.28 -13.43
CA VAL A 100 5.71 11.12 -12.71
C VAL A 100 4.97 9.86 -13.13
N SER A 101 5.63 8.70 -13.07
CA SER A 101 4.95 7.44 -13.35
C SER A 101 3.91 7.14 -12.28
N GLY A 102 2.78 6.57 -12.70
CA GLY A 102 1.73 6.08 -11.82
C GLY A 102 2.23 5.02 -10.83
N ASP A 103 3.21 4.21 -11.25
CA ASP A 103 3.93 3.28 -10.38
C ASP A 103 4.65 3.99 -9.23
N LEU A 104 5.43 5.03 -9.50
CA LEU A 104 6.12 5.81 -8.47
C LEU A 104 5.11 6.52 -7.56
N PHE A 105 4.04 7.05 -8.15
CA PHE A 105 2.99 7.75 -7.42
C PHE A 105 2.28 6.81 -6.44
N LEU A 106 1.79 5.67 -6.92
CA LEU A 106 1.14 4.66 -6.09
C LEU A 106 2.10 4.10 -5.04
N TYR A 107 3.36 3.86 -5.40
CA TYR A 107 4.39 3.44 -4.45
C TYR A 107 4.53 4.40 -3.27
N SER A 108 4.63 5.69 -3.57
CA SER A 108 4.81 6.71 -2.56
C SER A 108 3.59 6.80 -1.63
N MET A 109 2.38 6.71 -2.18
CA MET A 109 1.14 6.75 -1.41
C MET A 109 0.98 5.54 -0.50
N VAL A 110 1.18 4.33 -1.03
CA VAL A 110 1.09 3.09 -0.25
C VAL A 110 2.15 3.06 0.85
N ALA A 111 3.37 3.55 0.57
CA ALA A 111 4.42 3.65 1.57
C ALA A 111 4.05 4.62 2.71
N ALA A 112 3.48 5.79 2.39
CA ALA A 112 3.05 6.77 3.38
C ALA A 112 1.92 6.22 4.28
N LEU A 113 0.88 5.66 3.67
CA LEU A 113 -0.24 5.03 4.40
C LEU A 113 0.26 3.86 5.25
N GLY A 114 1.04 2.96 4.65
CA GLY A 114 1.61 1.80 5.30
C GLY A 114 2.45 2.20 6.52
N ARG A 115 3.31 3.22 6.41
CA ARG A 115 4.16 3.67 7.52
C ARG A 115 3.35 4.07 8.75
N ILE A 116 2.33 4.92 8.58
CA ILE A 116 1.48 5.36 9.70
C ILE A 116 0.75 4.18 10.32
N ILE A 117 0.22 3.27 9.50
CA ILE A 117 -0.48 2.08 9.98
C ILE A 117 0.46 1.20 10.79
N PHE A 118 1.60 0.82 10.20
CA PHE A 118 2.56 -0.09 10.83
C PHE A 118 3.11 0.47 12.14
N GLU A 119 3.48 1.76 12.17
CA GLU A 119 4.05 2.38 13.38
C GLU A 119 3.06 2.36 14.55
N ASN A 120 1.82 2.78 14.32
CA ASN A 120 0.79 2.78 15.38
C ASN A 120 0.44 1.37 15.81
N VAL A 121 0.18 0.47 14.85
CA VAL A 121 -0.22 -0.91 15.12
C VAL A 121 0.88 -1.67 15.88
N SER A 122 2.15 -1.42 15.58
CA SER A 122 3.29 -2.04 16.28
C SER A 122 3.42 -1.60 17.74
N GLN A 123 2.93 -0.41 18.07
CA GLN A 123 2.90 0.14 19.43
C GLN A 123 1.61 -0.22 20.19
N GLY A 124 0.77 -1.10 19.62
CA GLY A 124 -0.54 -1.44 20.19
C GLY A 124 -1.55 -0.30 20.11
N ARG A 125 -1.30 0.72 19.29
CA ARG A 125 -2.19 1.87 19.08
C ARG A 125 -3.02 1.68 17.82
N LYS A 126 -4.24 2.24 17.81
CA LYS A 126 -5.03 2.35 16.58
C LYS A 126 -4.54 3.56 15.78
N PRO A 127 -4.14 3.41 14.50
CA PRO A 127 -3.85 4.56 13.64
C PRO A 127 -5.06 5.49 13.59
N LYS A 128 -4.83 6.81 13.65
CA LYS A 128 -5.91 7.78 13.59
C LYS A 128 -6.40 7.92 12.17
N LYS A 129 -7.72 7.84 11.98
CA LYS A 129 -8.37 8.07 10.69
C LYS A 129 -7.97 9.41 10.07
N ASP A 130 -7.89 10.45 10.88
CA ASP A 130 -7.53 11.80 10.44
C ASP A 130 -6.11 11.86 9.85
N ASP A 131 -5.17 11.07 10.36
CA ASP A 131 -3.80 11.01 9.82
C ASP A 131 -3.79 10.38 8.40
N LEU A 132 -4.61 9.35 8.18
CA LEU A 132 -4.78 8.70 6.87
C LEU A 132 -5.47 9.63 5.87
N LEU A 133 -6.50 10.37 6.33
CA LEU A 133 -7.18 11.38 5.53
C LEU A 133 -6.23 12.51 5.14
N ALA A 134 -5.41 12.99 6.07
CA ALA A 134 -4.40 14.02 5.81
C ALA A 134 -3.37 13.57 4.76
N ILE A 135 -2.93 12.29 4.79
CA ILE A 135 -2.11 11.73 3.71
C ILE A 135 -2.87 11.83 2.38
N GLY A 136 -4.13 11.42 2.34
CA GLY A 136 -4.97 11.55 1.16
C GLY A 136 -5.02 12.98 0.62
N ASP A 137 -5.25 13.96 1.49
CA ASP A 137 -5.30 15.38 1.13
C ASP A 137 -3.96 15.89 0.59
N ILE A 138 -2.83 15.45 1.14
CA ILE A 138 -1.49 15.75 0.61
C ILE A 138 -1.34 15.23 -0.82
N PHE A 139 -1.71 13.97 -1.08
CA PHE A 139 -1.62 13.39 -2.43
C PHE A 139 -2.60 14.06 -3.40
N ILE A 140 -3.81 14.41 -2.96
CA ILE A 140 -4.79 15.15 -3.74
C ILE A 140 -4.27 16.55 -4.09
N ALA A 141 -3.66 17.26 -3.15
CA ALA A 141 -3.08 18.58 -3.37
C ALA A 141 -1.84 18.51 -4.30
N SER A 142 -1.14 17.38 -4.31
CA SER A 142 0.05 17.18 -5.13
C SER A 142 -0.23 16.96 -6.61
N VAL A 143 -1.47 16.67 -7.00
CA VAL A 143 -1.86 16.37 -8.39
C VAL A 143 -2.72 17.48 -9.00
N LYS A 144 -2.45 17.76 -10.28
CA LYS A 144 -3.17 18.77 -11.06
C LYS A 144 -4.60 18.31 -11.36
#